data_AF-C9JCF5-F1
#
_entry.id   AF-C9JCF5-F1
#
_cell.length_a   1.000
_cell.length_b   1.000
_cell.length_c   1.000
_cell.angle_alpha   90.00
_cell.angle_beta   90.00
_cell.angle_gamma   90.00
#
_symmetry.space_group_name_H-M   'P 1'
#
loop_
_entity.id
_entity.type
_entity.pdbx_description
1 polymer ?
#
loop_
_entity_poly.entity_id
_entity_poly.type
_entity_poly.pdbx_seq_one_letter_code
_entity_poly.pdbx_strand_id
1 'polypeptide(L)'
;MKLVFLVLLFLGALGFLWMPFIRQPGLCLAGRRRSVQWCAVSQPEATKCFQWQRNMRKVRGPPVSCIKRDSPIQCIQAIAENRADAVTLDGGFIYEAGLAPYKLRPVAAEVYGTERQPRTHYYAVAVVKKGGSFQLNELQGLKSCHTGLRRTAGWNVPIGTLRPFLNWTGPPEPIEAAVARF
;
A
#
# COMPACT_ATOMS: atom_id res chain seq x y z
N MET A 1 -7.15 -16.25 0.67
CA MET A 1 -7.49 -16.91 1.95
C MET A 1 -7.02 -16.04 3.10
N LYS A 2 -7.89 -15.83 4.10
CA LYS A 2 -7.63 -15.03 5.29
C LYS A 2 -6.52 -15.70 6.11
N LEU A 3 -5.40 -15.02 6.37
CA LEU A 3 -4.42 -15.47 7.35
C LEU A 3 -4.39 -14.46 8.50
N VAL A 4 -4.99 -14.87 9.61
CA VAL A 4 -4.77 -14.31 10.94
C VAL A 4 -3.96 -15.39 11.66
N PHE A 5 -2.68 -15.15 11.91
CA PHE A 5 -1.96 -15.88 12.94
C PHE A 5 -1.57 -14.87 14.01
N LEU A 6 -2.50 -14.70 14.95
CA LEU A 6 -2.21 -14.16 16.26
C LEU A 6 -1.50 -15.30 17.01
N VAL A 7 -0.16 -15.33 17.02
CA VAL A 7 0.57 -16.21 17.92
C VAL A 7 0.56 -15.56 19.29
N LEU A 8 -0.42 -15.94 20.10
CA LEU A 8 -0.40 -15.73 21.55
C LEU A 8 0.58 -16.73 22.16
N LEU A 9 1.66 -16.19 22.72
CA LEU A 9 2.49 -16.87 23.71
C LEU A 9 1.66 -17.12 24.97
N PHE A 10 1.48 -18.38 25.34
CA PHE A 10 1.26 -18.75 26.74
C PHE A 10 2.15 -19.94 27.09
N LEU A 11 3.12 -19.65 27.96
CA LEU A 11 3.83 -20.57 28.81
C LEU A 11 2.83 -21.23 29.79
N GLY A 12 2.95 -22.53 30.03
CA GLY A 12 2.20 -23.18 31.10
C GLY A 12 2.28 -24.70 31.03
N ALA A 13 3.12 -25.28 31.89
CA ALA A 13 3.29 -26.71 32.06
C ALA A 13 2.17 -27.34 32.91
N LEU A 14 2.11 -28.69 32.83
CA LEU A 14 1.47 -29.67 33.72
C LEU A 14 0.03 -30.10 33.39
N GLY A 15 -0.14 -31.40 33.11
CA GLY A 15 -1.44 -32.07 33.14
C GLY A 15 -1.61 -33.18 32.11
N PHE A 16 -0.92 -34.32 32.28
CA PHE A 16 -1.23 -35.57 31.57
C PHE A 16 -2.61 -36.07 32.03
N LEU A 17 -3.60 -36.07 31.14
CA LEU A 17 -4.81 -36.89 31.25
C LEU A 17 -5.29 -37.27 29.84
N TRP A 18 -5.49 -38.57 29.68
CA TRP A 18 -5.83 -39.27 28.44
C TRP A 18 -7.03 -38.67 27.69
N MET A 19 -6.79 -38.24 26.46
CA MET A 19 -7.84 -38.10 25.44
C MET A 19 -7.45 -38.95 24.22
N PRO A 20 -8.40 -39.71 23.63
CA PRO A 20 -8.12 -40.59 22.52
C PRO A 20 -7.65 -39.80 21.31
N PHE A 21 -6.59 -40.32 20.70
CA PHE A 21 -5.93 -39.86 19.48
C PHE A 21 -6.94 -39.71 18.32
N ILE A 22 -7.57 -38.54 18.17
CA ILE A 22 -8.16 -38.15 16.89
C ILE A 22 -6.98 -37.73 16.02
N ARG A 23 -6.44 -38.70 15.28
CA ARG A 23 -5.58 -38.47 14.12
C ARG A 23 -6.40 -37.69 13.10
N GLN A 24 -6.42 -36.37 13.20
CA GLN A 24 -6.71 -35.53 12.05
C GLN A 24 -5.42 -35.52 11.21
N PRO A 25 -5.37 -36.19 10.04
CA PRO A 25 -4.44 -35.76 9.01
C PRO A 25 -5.01 -34.45 8.47
N GLY A 26 -4.87 -33.38 9.26
CA GLY A 26 -4.82 -32.05 8.72
C GLY A 26 -3.58 -32.04 7.86
N LEU A 27 -3.74 -32.45 6.59
CA LEU A 27 -2.86 -31.96 5.55
C LEU A 27 -2.90 -30.45 5.71
N CYS A 28 -1.88 -29.89 6.35
CA CYS A 28 -1.30 -28.69 5.82
C CYS A 28 -1.00 -29.08 4.37
N LEU A 29 -1.93 -28.77 3.46
CA LEU A 29 -1.53 -28.50 2.09
C LEU A 29 -0.50 -27.41 2.28
N ALA A 30 0.77 -27.80 2.32
CA ALA A 30 1.88 -26.91 2.12
C ALA A 30 1.55 -26.28 0.78
N GLY A 31 0.87 -25.12 0.85
CA GLY A 31 0.30 -24.46 -0.31
C GLY A 31 1.42 -24.40 -1.30
N ARG A 32 1.20 -25.02 -2.47
CA ARG A 32 2.18 -25.15 -3.55
C ARG A 32 3.02 -23.87 -3.53
N ARG A 33 4.32 -23.95 -3.26
CA ARG A 33 5.23 -22.79 -3.21
C ARG A 33 5.25 -22.18 -4.61
N ARG A 34 4.19 -21.46 -4.96
CA ARG A 34 3.99 -20.78 -6.21
C ARG A 34 4.78 -19.48 -6.10
N SER A 35 5.48 -19.16 -7.17
CA SER A 35 6.15 -17.88 -7.34
C SER A 35 5.17 -16.75 -7.04
N VAL A 36 5.60 -15.76 -6.27
CA VAL A 36 4.80 -14.54 -6.05
C VAL A 36 4.81 -13.72 -7.34
N GLN A 37 3.64 -13.41 -7.89
CA GLN A 37 3.47 -12.55 -9.06
C GLN A 37 3.41 -11.09 -8.62
N TRP A 38 4.54 -10.40 -8.67
CA TRP A 38 4.64 -8.99 -8.34
C TRP A 38 4.17 -8.12 -9.50
N CYS A 39 3.24 -7.19 -9.24
CA CYS A 39 2.75 -6.26 -10.24
C CYS A 39 3.57 -4.96 -10.23
N ALA A 40 4.21 -4.66 -11.35
CA ALA A 40 4.94 -3.42 -11.62
C ALA A 40 4.06 -2.45 -12.43
N VAL A 41 4.09 -1.16 -12.09
CA VAL A 41 3.25 -0.12 -12.73
C VAL A 41 3.98 0.71 -13.79
N SER A 42 5.24 0.39 -14.09
CA SER A 42 6.03 1.08 -15.12
C SER A 42 7.10 0.18 -15.74
N GLN A 43 7.66 0.60 -16.88
CA GLN A 43 8.76 -0.13 -17.51
C GLN A 43 10.02 -0.21 -16.63
N PRO A 44 10.49 0.89 -15.99
CA PRO A 44 11.62 0.80 -15.06
C PRO A 44 11.35 -0.12 -13.88
N GLU A 45 10.13 -0.12 -13.33
CA GLU A 45 9.75 -1.05 -12.26
C GLU A 45 9.76 -2.51 -12.73
N ALA A 46 9.25 -2.80 -13.93
CA ALA A 46 9.31 -4.14 -14.50
C ALA A 46 10.76 -4.61 -14.65
N THR A 47 11.64 -3.74 -15.17
CA THR A 47 13.09 -4.02 -15.27
C THR A 47 13.70 -4.32 -13.90
N LYS A 48 13.40 -3.52 -12.88
CA LYS A 48 13.86 -3.77 -11.49
C LYS A 48 13.31 -5.08 -10.95
N CYS A 49 12.05 -5.40 -11.21
CA CYS A 49 11.45 -6.67 -10.81
C CYS A 49 12.15 -7.86 -11.46
N PHE A 50 12.49 -7.80 -12.76
CA PHE A 50 13.23 -8.87 -13.43
C PHE A 50 14.63 -9.07 -12.84
N GLN A 51 15.32 -7.98 -12.44
CA GLN A 51 16.58 -8.07 -11.72
C GLN A 51 16.40 -8.74 -10.35
N TRP A 52 15.36 -8.38 -9.61
CA TRP A 52 15.00 -9.02 -8.34
C TRP A 52 14.73 -10.52 -8.51
N GLN A 53 13.93 -10.91 -9.50
CA GLN A 53 13.69 -12.30 -9.88
C GLN A 53 14.99 -13.08 -10.14
N ARG A 54 15.91 -12.51 -10.92
CA ARG A 54 17.21 -13.15 -11.23
C ARG A 54 18.06 -13.34 -9.98
N ASN A 55 18.13 -12.34 -9.11
CA ASN A 55 18.91 -12.41 -7.87
C ASN A 55 18.32 -13.43 -6.89
N MET A 56 16.98 -13.45 -6.70
CA MET A 56 16.31 -14.45 -5.86
C MET A 56 16.60 -15.88 -6.32
N ARG A 57 16.57 -16.11 -7.64
CA ARG A 57 16.96 -17.41 -8.21
C ARG A 57 18.42 -17.75 -7.93
N LYS A 58 19.33 -16.78 -8.08
CA LYS A 58 20.78 -16.97 -7.87
C LYS A 58 21.10 -17.40 -6.42
N VAL A 59 20.39 -16.84 -5.44
CA VAL A 59 20.56 -17.17 -4.02
C VAL A 59 19.67 -18.32 -3.53
N ARG A 60 18.98 -19.01 -4.45
CA ARG A 60 17.99 -20.07 -4.13
C ARG A 60 16.90 -19.62 -3.14
N GLY A 61 16.55 -18.34 -3.18
CA GLY A 61 15.48 -17.76 -2.38
C GLY A 61 14.08 -18.06 -2.94
N PRO A 62 13.01 -17.64 -2.24
CA PRO A 62 11.64 -17.75 -2.74
C PRO A 62 11.49 -17.12 -4.15
N PRO A 63 10.85 -17.82 -5.10
CA PRO A 63 10.70 -17.31 -6.46
C PRO A 63 9.72 -16.13 -6.53
N VAL A 64 10.03 -15.17 -7.38
CA VAL A 64 9.17 -14.04 -7.75
C VAL A 64 9.09 -13.95 -9.28
N SER A 65 7.92 -13.61 -9.78
CA SER A 65 7.62 -13.39 -11.20
C SER A 65 7.01 -12.00 -11.37
N CYS A 66 7.20 -11.38 -12.53
CA CYS A 66 6.85 -9.98 -12.75
C CYS A 66 5.71 -9.84 -13.75
N ILE A 67 4.67 -9.10 -13.36
CA ILE A 67 3.55 -8.71 -14.21
C ILE A 67 3.61 -7.20 -14.40
N LYS A 68 3.58 -6.72 -15.64
CA LYS A 68 3.56 -5.28 -15.93
C LYS A 68 2.13 -4.80 -16.18
N ARG A 69 1.79 -3.68 -15.58
CA ARG A 69 0.63 -2.82 -15.88
C ARG A 69 1.11 -1.37 -15.95
N ASP A 70 0.22 -0.45 -16.30
CA ASP A 70 0.55 0.96 -16.51
C ASP A 70 0.02 1.86 -15.38
N SER A 71 -0.73 1.31 -14.42
CA SER A 71 -1.23 2.08 -13.27
C SER A 71 -1.47 1.23 -12.01
N PRO A 72 -1.51 1.86 -10.82
CA PRO A 72 -1.87 1.19 -9.57
C PRO A 72 -3.24 0.52 -9.63
N ILE A 73 -4.25 1.17 -10.24
CA ILE A 73 -5.60 0.62 -10.38
C ILE A 73 -5.60 -0.66 -11.23
N GLN A 74 -4.83 -0.70 -12.32
CA GLN A 74 -4.71 -1.93 -13.12
C GLN A 74 -4.02 -3.06 -12.35
N CYS A 75 -3.07 -2.76 -11.46
CA CYS A 75 -2.50 -3.78 -10.58
C CYS A 75 -3.50 -4.27 -9.52
N ILE A 76 -4.30 -3.37 -8.93
CA ILE A 76 -5.39 -3.73 -8.00
C ILE A 76 -6.39 -4.67 -8.69
N GLN A 77 -6.81 -4.33 -9.91
CA GLN A 77 -7.66 -5.16 -10.75
C GLN A 77 -7.02 -6.52 -11.04
N ALA A 78 -5.76 -6.54 -11.49
CA ALA A 78 -5.05 -7.78 -11.78
C ALA A 78 -4.96 -8.70 -10.56
N ILE A 79 -4.78 -8.16 -9.35
CA ILE A 79 -4.76 -8.96 -8.12
C ILE A 79 -6.15 -9.51 -7.80
N ALA A 80 -7.19 -8.69 -7.88
CA ALA A 80 -8.57 -9.13 -7.66
C ALA A 80 -8.99 -10.24 -8.64
N GLU A 81 -8.45 -10.22 -9.86
CA GLU A 81 -8.69 -11.21 -10.92
C GLU A 81 -7.74 -12.42 -10.88
N ASN A 82 -6.89 -12.57 -9.85
CA ASN A 82 -5.87 -13.63 -9.74
C ASN A 82 -4.83 -13.66 -10.87
N ARG A 83 -4.58 -12.52 -11.52
CA ARG A 83 -3.55 -12.31 -12.56
C ARG A 83 -2.24 -11.73 -12.01
N ALA A 84 -2.23 -11.35 -10.73
CA ALA A 84 -1.06 -10.95 -9.94
C ALA A 84 -1.34 -11.26 -8.47
N ASP A 85 -0.31 -11.25 -7.62
CA ASP A 85 -0.42 -11.60 -6.20
C ASP A 85 -0.19 -10.40 -5.27
N ALA A 86 0.71 -9.46 -5.63
CA ALA A 86 1.08 -8.35 -4.77
C ALA A 86 1.49 -7.09 -5.55
N VAL A 87 1.26 -5.93 -4.93
CA VAL A 87 1.71 -4.60 -5.36
C VAL A 87 1.88 -3.72 -4.13
N THR A 88 2.89 -2.84 -4.11
CA THR A 88 3.03 -1.80 -3.08
C THR A 88 2.19 -0.59 -3.46
N LEU A 89 1.39 -0.08 -2.52
CA LEU A 89 0.48 1.06 -2.74
C LEU A 89 0.67 2.14 -1.67
N ASP A 90 0.47 3.39 -2.08
CA ASP A 90 0.29 4.49 -1.13
C ASP A 90 -1.07 4.39 -0.41
N GLY A 91 -1.19 5.00 0.77
CA GLY A 91 -2.39 4.93 1.62
C GLY A 91 -3.70 5.27 0.91
N GLY A 92 -3.69 6.26 0.01
CA GLY A 92 -4.85 6.59 -0.80
C GLY A 92 -5.30 5.46 -1.74
N PHE A 93 -4.38 4.71 -2.33
CA PHE A 93 -4.70 3.55 -3.15
C PHE A 93 -4.99 2.29 -2.31
N ILE A 94 -4.49 2.21 -1.07
CA ILE A 94 -4.92 1.16 -0.12
C ILE A 94 -6.41 1.32 0.18
N TYR A 95 -6.89 2.55 0.36
CA TYR A 95 -8.32 2.83 0.53
C TYR A 95 -9.12 2.31 -0.67
N GLU A 96 -8.75 2.71 -1.90
CA GLU A 96 -9.41 2.27 -3.14
C GLU A 96 -9.38 0.74 -3.30
N ALA A 97 -8.24 0.11 -3.02
CA ALA A 97 -8.07 -1.34 -3.11
C ALA A 97 -8.94 -2.12 -2.12
N GLY A 98 -9.32 -1.51 -0.99
CA GLY A 98 -10.20 -2.10 0.01
C GLY A 98 -11.68 -2.06 -0.36
N LEU A 99 -12.08 -1.19 -1.29
CA LEU A 99 -13.47 -1.06 -1.72
C LEU A 99 -13.92 -2.26 -2.57
N ALA A 100 -15.24 -2.44 -2.67
CA ALA A 100 -15.81 -3.33 -3.67
C ALA A 100 -15.53 -2.77 -5.08
N PRO A 101 -15.21 -3.62 -6.08
CA PRO A 101 -15.22 -5.09 -6.05
C PRO A 101 -13.92 -5.74 -5.54
N TYR A 102 -12.84 -4.98 -5.30
CA TYR A 102 -11.49 -5.52 -5.10
C TYR A 102 -11.28 -6.19 -3.73
N LYS A 103 -11.70 -5.53 -2.65
CA LYS A 103 -11.63 -6.03 -1.25
C LYS A 103 -10.24 -6.58 -0.86
N LEU A 104 -9.17 -5.96 -1.38
CA LEU A 104 -7.79 -6.30 -1.05
C LEU A 104 -7.47 -5.85 0.38
N ARG A 105 -6.39 -6.39 0.95
CA ARG A 105 -5.97 -6.11 2.33
C ARG A 105 -4.46 -5.88 2.37
N PRO A 106 -3.97 -4.91 3.15
CA PRO A 106 -2.54 -4.77 3.40
C PRO A 106 -2.04 -5.99 4.20
N VAL A 107 -0.95 -6.59 3.74
CA VAL A 107 -0.32 -7.78 4.37
C VAL A 107 1.10 -7.52 4.86
N ALA A 108 1.74 -6.46 4.35
CA ALA A 108 3.05 -5.99 4.75
C ALA A 108 3.07 -4.45 4.65
N ALA A 109 3.83 -3.80 5.53
CA ALA A 109 4.00 -2.34 5.55
C ALA A 109 5.49 -2.00 5.38
N GLU A 110 5.77 -0.93 4.64
CA GLU A 110 7.12 -0.38 4.57
C GLU A 110 7.52 0.21 5.93
N VAL A 111 8.80 0.04 6.29
CA VAL A 111 9.38 0.62 7.51
C VAL A 111 10.36 1.72 7.09
N TYR A 112 10.15 2.91 7.63
CA TYR A 112 11.00 4.08 7.47
C TYR A 112 11.76 4.38 8.78
N GLY A 113 12.57 5.44 8.76
CA GLY A 113 13.43 5.82 9.88
C GLY A 113 14.77 5.09 9.83
N THR A 114 15.31 4.78 11.01
CA THR A 114 16.58 4.05 11.14
C THR A 114 16.33 2.69 11.79
N GLU A 115 17.29 1.76 11.68
CA GLU A 115 17.18 0.46 12.36
C GLU A 115 16.96 0.60 13.87
N ARG A 116 17.53 1.66 14.50
CA ARG A 116 17.34 1.96 15.92
C ARG A 116 16.00 2.61 16.24
N GLN A 117 15.36 3.26 15.27
CA GLN A 117 14.09 3.97 15.43
C GLN A 117 13.16 3.70 14.22
N PRO A 118 12.68 2.46 14.07
CA PRO A 118 11.82 2.09 12.96
C PRO A 118 10.43 2.71 13.11
N ARG A 119 9.85 3.15 11.99
CA ARG A 119 8.51 3.75 11.95
C ARG A 119 7.73 3.23 10.76
N THR A 120 6.49 2.84 10.95
CA THR A 120 5.55 2.42 9.89
C THR A 120 4.64 3.56 9.44
N HIS A 121 5.09 4.80 9.63
CA HIS A 121 4.39 6.02 9.24
C HIS A 121 5.40 7.03 8.70
N TYR A 122 4.89 8.01 7.96
CA TYR A 122 5.65 9.14 7.44
C TYR A 122 4.82 10.43 7.57
N TYR A 123 5.47 11.58 7.39
CA TYR A 123 4.82 12.88 7.51
C TYR A 123 4.47 13.44 6.14
N ALA A 124 3.24 13.93 6.00
CA ALA A 124 2.85 14.81 4.90
C ALA A 124 3.24 16.24 5.26
N VAL A 125 4.01 16.91 4.40
CA VAL A 125 4.54 18.26 4.62
C VAL A 125 4.39 19.11 3.38
N ALA A 126 4.28 20.43 3.55
CA ALA A 126 4.34 21.41 2.47
C ALA A 126 5.74 22.03 2.45
N VAL A 127 6.46 21.89 1.32
CA VAL A 127 7.82 22.40 1.17
C VAL A 127 7.79 23.65 0.29
N VAL A 128 8.45 24.72 0.75
CA VAL A 128 8.55 26.00 0.03
C VAL A 128 10.02 26.44 -0.06
N LYS A 129 10.32 27.31 -1.03
CA LYS A 129 11.64 27.94 -1.12
C LYS A 129 11.77 29.01 -0.03
N LYS A 130 12.96 29.10 0.57
CA LYS A 130 13.29 30.20 1.48
C LYS A 130 13.21 31.55 0.74
N GLY A 131 12.64 32.56 1.39
CA GLY A 131 12.51 33.92 0.85
C GLY A 131 11.11 34.30 0.34
N GLY A 132 10.17 33.34 0.29
CA GLY A 132 8.75 33.66 0.15
C GLY A 132 8.17 34.16 1.48
N SER A 133 7.32 35.19 1.41
CA SER A 133 6.62 35.77 2.58
C SER A 133 5.13 35.41 2.52
N PHE A 134 4.83 34.11 2.50
CA PHE A 134 3.45 33.61 2.55
C PHE A 134 3.36 32.41 3.49
N GLN A 135 2.19 32.24 4.10
CA GLN A 135 1.87 31.17 5.03
C GLN A 135 0.89 30.16 4.40
N LEU A 136 0.59 29.08 5.13
CA LEU A 136 -0.27 28.00 4.64
C LEU A 136 -1.71 28.46 4.30
N ASN A 137 -2.18 29.54 4.94
CA ASN A 137 -3.49 30.16 4.68
C ASN A 137 -3.47 31.20 3.55
N GLU A 138 -2.32 31.44 2.92
CA GLU A 138 -2.11 32.45 1.86
C GLU A 138 -1.73 31.80 0.52
N LEU A 139 -2.18 30.56 0.29
CA LEU A 139 -1.81 29.78 -0.90
C LEU A 139 -2.70 30.04 -2.12
N GLN A 140 -3.77 30.81 -1.98
CA GLN A 140 -4.69 31.11 -3.08
C GLN A 140 -3.95 31.87 -4.19
N GLY A 141 -4.11 31.43 -5.44
CA GLY A 141 -3.46 31.98 -6.63
C GLY A 141 -1.99 31.58 -6.80
N LEU A 142 -1.42 30.79 -5.89
CA LEU A 142 -0.05 30.29 -6.02
C LEU A 142 0.02 28.97 -6.81
N LYS A 143 1.19 28.69 -7.39
CA LYS A 143 1.44 27.43 -8.10
C LYS A 143 1.80 26.33 -7.11
N SER A 144 1.11 25.19 -7.20
CA SER A 144 1.34 24.02 -6.37
C SER A 144 1.95 22.85 -7.16
N CYS A 145 2.70 22.00 -6.46
CA CYS A 145 3.25 20.76 -6.99
C CYS A 145 2.75 19.59 -6.12
N HIS A 146 2.13 18.60 -6.74
CA HIS A 146 1.51 17.46 -6.06
C HIS A 146 2.15 16.15 -6.53
N THR A 147 2.28 15.16 -5.63
CA THR A 147 2.88 13.85 -6.00
C THR A 147 1.99 13.01 -6.91
N GLY A 148 0.69 13.30 -6.96
CA GLY A 148 -0.30 12.62 -7.78
C GLY A 148 -1.69 12.69 -7.15
N LEU A 149 -2.71 12.66 -8.00
CA LEU A 149 -4.12 12.65 -7.59
C LEU A 149 -4.40 11.46 -6.66
N ARG A 150 -5.22 11.67 -5.62
CA ARG A 150 -5.60 10.67 -4.59
C ARG A 150 -4.47 10.13 -3.72
N ARG A 151 -3.22 10.60 -3.85
CA ARG A 151 -2.13 10.20 -2.94
C ARG A 151 -2.26 10.88 -1.58
N THR A 152 -1.77 10.22 -0.53
CA THR A 152 -1.89 10.67 0.87
C THR A 152 -1.30 12.06 1.07
N ALA A 153 0.03 12.22 0.95
CA ALA A 153 0.70 13.49 1.16
C ALA A 153 0.55 14.47 -0.01
N GLY A 154 0.29 13.96 -1.22
CA GLY A 154 0.19 14.78 -2.43
C GLY A 154 -1.18 15.37 -2.67
N TRP A 155 -2.25 14.77 -2.15
CA TRP A 155 -3.62 15.18 -2.46
C TRP A 155 -4.53 15.14 -1.24
N ASN A 156 -4.73 13.96 -0.63
CA ASN A 156 -5.75 13.78 0.39
C ASN A 156 -5.53 14.66 1.62
N VAL A 157 -4.28 14.72 2.12
CA VAL A 157 -3.92 15.59 3.24
C VAL A 157 -3.98 17.07 2.88
N PRO A 158 -3.24 17.59 1.86
CA PRO A 158 -3.24 19.03 1.60
C PRO A 158 -4.60 19.58 1.19
N ILE A 159 -5.37 18.87 0.37
CA ILE A 159 -6.71 19.32 -0.04
C ILE A 159 -7.70 19.24 1.12
N GLY A 160 -7.56 18.22 2.00
CA GLY A 160 -8.32 18.15 3.25
C GLY A 160 -8.04 19.33 4.18
N THR A 161 -6.76 19.69 4.34
CA THR A 161 -6.32 20.84 5.15
C THR A 161 -6.79 22.16 4.56
N LEU A 162 -6.76 22.31 3.24
CA LEU A 162 -7.16 23.54 2.54
C LEU A 162 -8.66 23.65 2.28
N ARG A 163 -9.45 22.62 2.59
CA ARG A 163 -10.90 22.59 2.36
C ARG A 163 -11.65 23.86 2.80
N PRO A 164 -11.36 24.48 3.97
CA PRO A 164 -12.02 25.71 4.39
C PRO A 164 -11.79 26.92 3.45
N PHE A 165 -10.73 26.90 2.65
CA PHE A 165 -10.35 28.01 1.76
C PHE A 165 -10.80 27.78 0.30
N LEU A 166 -11.30 26.59 -0.05
CA LEU A 166 -11.64 26.23 -1.44
C LEU A 166 -13.00 26.78 -1.91
N ASN A 167 -13.86 27.28 -0.99
CA ASN A 167 -15.24 27.69 -1.30
C ASN A 167 -16.03 26.62 -2.09
N TRP A 168 -15.74 25.35 -1.87
CA TRP A 168 -16.39 24.24 -2.57
C TRP A 168 -17.76 23.95 -1.96
N THR A 169 -18.80 24.01 -2.79
CA THR A 169 -20.21 23.81 -2.38
C THR A 169 -20.56 22.33 -2.15
N GLY A 170 -19.70 21.41 -2.57
CA GLY A 170 -19.91 19.97 -2.46
C GLY A 170 -20.40 19.32 -3.76
N PRO A 171 -20.71 18.02 -3.73
CA PRO A 171 -21.25 17.30 -4.88
C PRO A 171 -22.55 17.95 -5.39
N PRO A 172 -22.79 17.97 -6.73
CA PRO A 172 -22.13 17.18 -7.76
C PRO A 172 -20.81 17.76 -8.31
N GLU A 173 -20.39 18.94 -7.87
CA GLU A 173 -19.13 19.52 -8.33
C GLU A 173 -17.94 18.70 -7.79
N PRO A 174 -17.00 18.24 -8.65
CA PRO A 174 -15.80 17.55 -8.19
C PRO A 174 -14.88 18.52 -7.43
N ILE A 175 -14.27 18.05 -6.35
CA ILE A 175 -13.36 18.88 -5.53
C ILE A 175 -12.16 19.36 -6.35
N GLU A 176 -11.76 18.61 -7.38
CA GLU A 176 -10.74 18.97 -8.36
C GLU A 176 -11.05 20.33 -9.03
N ALA A 177 -12.31 20.65 -9.31
CA ALA A 177 -12.71 21.91 -9.92
C ALA A 177 -12.52 23.10 -8.96
N ALA A 178 -12.80 22.91 -7.67
CA ALA A 178 -12.54 23.93 -6.66
C ALA A 178 -11.03 24.16 -6.48
N VAL A 179 -10.24 23.09 -6.44
CA VAL A 179 -8.77 23.18 -6.39
C VAL A 179 -8.19 23.87 -7.62
N ALA A 180 -8.77 23.65 -8.81
CA ALA A 180 -8.31 24.30 -10.03
C ALA A 180 -8.58 25.82 -10.07
N ARG A 181 -9.53 26.31 -9.28
CA ARG A 181 -9.84 27.75 -9.13
C ARG A 181 -9.15 28.41 -7.94
N PHE A 182 -8.61 27.61 -7.03
CA PHE A 182 -7.91 28.08 -5.84
C PHE A 182 -6.52 28.60 -6.21
#